data_AF-K0PCL4-F1
#
_entry.id   AF-K0PCL4-F1
#
_cell.length_a   1.000
_cell.length_b   1.000
_cell.length_c   1.000
_cell.angle_alpha   90.00
_cell.angle_beta   90.00
_cell.angle_gamma   90.00
#
_symmetry.space_group_name_H-M   'P 1'
#
loop_
_entity.id
_entity.type
_entity.pdbx_description
1 polymer ?
#
loop_
_entity_poly.entity_id
_entity_poly.type
_entity_poly.pdbx_seq_one_letter_code
_entity_poly.pdbx_strand_id
1 'polypeptide(L)'
;MRRMWPEEFNSILDGAEEVTLQLPAVEHEDGSRSEAVSRKALKVRIPMDDYERIWPLAEMRYRLDGKLAGKAITLITTSPHYHRWHPADGGSVDNVSDSGRHYTTKYVVVHFLLDDVRETAAA
;
A
#
# COMPACT_ATOMS: atom_id res chain seq x y z
N MET A 1 12.42 8.72 -13.88
CA MET A 1 12.45 7.40 -14.55
C MET A 1 11.15 6.66 -14.26
N ARG A 2 10.55 6.02 -15.27
CA ARG A 2 9.32 5.23 -15.11
C ARG A 2 9.71 3.91 -14.43
N ARG A 3 9.19 3.65 -13.23
CA ARG A 3 9.41 2.38 -12.53
C ARG A 3 8.10 1.58 -12.52
N MET A 4 8.17 0.34 -12.99
CA MET A 4 7.03 -0.57 -13.05
C MET A 4 6.99 -1.42 -11.79
N TRP A 5 5.79 -1.70 -11.29
CA TRP A 5 5.61 -2.64 -10.18
C TRP A 5 6.20 -4.00 -10.57
N PRO A 6 7.03 -4.64 -9.73
CA PRO A 6 7.65 -5.91 -10.10
C PRO A 6 6.60 -7.02 -10.24
N GLU A 7 6.67 -7.76 -11.35
CA GLU A 7 5.64 -8.74 -11.72
C GLU A 7 5.50 -9.87 -10.70
N GLU A 8 6.60 -10.23 -10.02
CA GLU A 8 6.62 -11.25 -8.97
C GLU A 8 5.77 -10.89 -7.75
N PHE A 9 5.37 -9.62 -7.60
CA PHE A 9 4.53 -9.12 -6.53
C PHE A 9 3.12 -8.76 -7.00
N ASN A 10 2.73 -9.09 -8.23
CA ASN A 10 1.38 -8.79 -8.73
C ASN A 10 0.28 -9.43 -7.87
N SER A 11 0.51 -10.65 -7.38
CA SER A 11 -0.46 -11.38 -6.54
C SER A 11 -0.76 -10.71 -5.20
N ILE A 12 0.12 -9.81 -4.72
CA ILE A 12 -0.15 -9.02 -3.51
C ILE A 12 -1.33 -8.08 -3.73
N LEU A 13 -1.55 -7.60 -4.95
CA LEU A 13 -2.65 -6.71 -5.27
C LEU A 13 -3.95 -7.47 -5.56
N ASP A 14 -3.92 -8.80 -5.59
CA ASP A 14 -5.11 -9.62 -5.80
C ASP A 14 -6.04 -9.52 -4.59
N GLY A 15 -7.27 -9.09 -4.82
CA GLY A 15 -8.26 -8.86 -3.76
C GLY A 15 -8.00 -7.61 -2.92
N ALA A 16 -7.12 -6.71 -3.37
CA ALA A 16 -6.94 -5.40 -2.76
C ALA A 16 -8.27 -4.61 -2.72
N GLU A 17 -8.58 -4.03 -1.57
CA GLU A 17 -9.75 -3.19 -1.38
C GLU A 17 -9.39 -1.73 -1.72
N GLU A 18 -10.12 -1.11 -2.65
CA GLU A 18 -9.96 0.33 -2.89
C GLU A 18 -10.65 1.12 -1.77
N VAL A 19 -9.87 1.88 -1.02
CA VAL A 19 -10.33 2.70 0.10
C VAL A 19 -10.04 4.18 -0.15
N THR A 20 -10.72 5.05 0.59
CA THR A 20 -10.46 6.49 0.56
C THR A 20 -9.91 6.93 1.92
N LEU A 21 -8.67 7.40 1.93
CA LEU A 21 -8.00 7.93 3.11
C LEU A 21 -8.46 9.37 3.33
N GLN A 22 -8.97 9.67 4.54
CA GLN A 22 -9.37 11.03 4.92
C GLN A 22 -8.30 11.64 5.82
N LEU A 23 -7.54 12.59 5.26
CA LEU A 23 -6.51 13.30 5.98
C LEU A 23 -7.14 14.56 6.59
N PRO A 24 -7.11 14.71 7.92
CA PRO A 24 -7.67 15.89 8.55
C PRO A 24 -6.85 17.12 8.20
N ALA A 25 -7.51 18.27 8.16
CA ALA A 25 -6.83 19.56 8.12
C ALA A 25 -5.94 19.71 9.36
N VAL A 26 -4.64 19.97 9.17
CA VAL A 26 -3.67 20.21 10.25
C VAL A 26 -3.37 21.70 10.29
N GLU A 27 -3.54 22.30 11.47
CA GLU A 27 -3.00 23.64 11.77
C GLU A 27 -1.52 23.51 12.13
N HIS A 28 -0.68 24.24 11.39
CA HIS A 28 0.74 24.32 11.61
C HIS A 28 1.05 25.41 12.66
N GLU A 29 2.20 25.32 13.33
CA GLU A 29 2.62 26.26 14.38
C GLU A 29 2.76 27.71 13.87
N ASP A 30 2.91 27.90 12.55
CA ASP A 30 2.95 29.20 11.88
C ASP A 30 1.56 29.82 11.62
N GLY A 31 0.48 29.16 12.05
CA GLY A 31 -0.90 29.60 11.86
C GLY A 31 -1.48 29.26 10.49
N SER A 32 -0.74 28.58 9.60
CA SER A 32 -1.28 28.07 8.35
C SER A 32 -2.06 26.77 8.56
N ARG A 33 -3.12 26.57 7.78
CA ARG A 33 -3.96 25.37 7.86
C ARG A 33 -3.87 24.59 6.56
N SER A 34 -3.45 23.34 6.64
CA SER A 34 -3.59 22.40 5.52
C SER A 34 -5.07 22.03 5.37
N GLU A 35 -5.56 21.96 4.13
CA GLU A 35 -6.94 21.53 3.87
C GLU A 35 -7.11 20.02 4.16
N ALA A 36 -8.33 19.61 4.47
CA ALA A 36 -8.64 18.19 4.56
C ALA A 36 -8.57 17.57 3.17
N VAL A 37 -7.68 16.59 2.97
CA VAL A 37 -7.45 15.95 1.67
C VAL A 37 -7.99 14.52 1.71
N SER A 38 -8.73 14.14 0.67
CA SER A 38 -9.08 12.74 0.41
C SER A 38 -8.11 12.13 -0.60
N ARG A 39 -7.55 10.95 -0.29
CA ARG A 39 -6.68 10.20 -1.21
C ARG A 39 -7.22 8.81 -1.45
N LYS A 40 -7.18 8.34 -2.70
CA LYS A 40 -7.46 6.94 -3.02
C LYS A 40 -6.27 6.07 -2.62
N ALA A 41 -6.56 4.86 -2.16
CA ALA A 41 -5.56 3.89 -1.76
C ALA A 41 -6.06 2.47 -1.97
N LEU A 42 -5.13 1.52 -2.03
CA LEU A 42 -5.39 0.09 -1.94
C LEU A 42 -5.02 -0.39 -0.54
N LYS A 43 -5.96 -1.07 0.11
CA LYS A 43 -5.75 -1.76 1.38
C LYS A 43 -5.61 -3.25 1.12
N VAL A 44 -4.55 -3.84 1.65
CA VAL A 44 -4.23 -5.27 1.44
C VAL A 44 -3.85 -5.91 2.76
N ARG A 45 -4.29 -7.14 2.98
CA ARG A 45 -3.80 -8.00 4.05
C ARG A 45 -2.86 -9.05 3.47
N ILE A 46 -1.59 -9.01 3.84
CA ILE A 46 -0.54 -9.88 3.31
C ILE A 46 0.17 -10.66 4.43
N PRO A 47 0.73 -11.84 4.14
CA PRO A 47 1.64 -12.51 5.07
C PRO A 47 2.83 -11.61 5.44
N MET A 48 3.36 -11.76 6.66
CA MET A 48 4.55 -11.02 7.10
C MET A 48 5.75 -11.24 6.15
N ASP A 49 5.95 -12.47 5.67
CA ASP A 49 7.04 -12.80 4.76
C ASP A 49 6.95 -12.02 3.44
N ASP A 50 5.75 -11.83 2.90
CA ASP A 50 5.55 -11.02 1.68
C ASP A 50 5.75 -9.53 1.96
N TYR A 51 5.34 -9.05 3.13
CA TYR A 51 5.59 -7.68 3.56
C TYR A 51 7.10 -7.37 3.62
N GLU A 52 7.91 -8.27 4.20
CA GLU A 52 9.37 -8.11 4.26
C GLU A 52 9.99 -8.06 2.86
N ARG A 53 9.45 -8.82 1.90
CA ARG A 53 9.92 -8.84 0.51
C ARG A 53 9.62 -7.54 -0.24
N ILE A 54 8.47 -6.91 0.02
CA ILE A 54 8.10 -5.63 -0.61
C ILE A 54 8.58 -4.40 0.16
N TRP A 55 9.05 -4.56 1.40
CA TRP A 55 9.54 -3.45 2.22
C TRP A 55 10.62 -2.59 1.52
N PRO A 56 11.58 -3.15 0.76
CA PRO A 56 12.54 -2.34 0.00
C PRO A 56 11.91 -1.46 -1.10
N LEU A 57 10.65 -1.70 -1.47
CA LEU A 57 9.88 -0.92 -2.43
C LEU A 57 9.10 0.24 -1.76
N ALA A 58 9.19 0.37 -0.43
CA ALA A 58 8.48 1.38 0.34
C ALA A 58 8.76 2.82 -0.14
N GLU A 59 7.74 3.67 -0.04
CA GLU A 59 7.82 5.12 -0.34
C GLU A 59 8.30 5.45 -1.78
N MET A 60 8.37 4.46 -2.67
CA MET A 60 8.69 4.62 -4.08
C MET A 60 7.42 4.44 -4.92
N ARG A 61 7.31 5.22 -6.00
CA ARG A 61 6.15 5.20 -6.89
C ARG A 61 6.34 4.20 -8.02
N TYR A 62 5.42 3.25 -8.14
CA TYR A 62 5.41 2.20 -9.16
C TYR A 62 4.17 2.31 -10.03
N ARG A 63 4.34 2.28 -11.36
CA ARG A 63 3.20 2.18 -12.28
C ARG A 63 2.70 0.74 -12.35
N LEU A 64 1.38 0.63 -12.53
CA LEU A 64 0.68 -0.64 -12.66
C LEU A 64 0.26 -0.88 -14.11
N ASP A 65 0.17 -2.15 -14.46
CA ASP A 65 -0.36 -2.64 -15.73
C ASP A 65 -1.65 -3.48 -15.49
N GLY A 66 -2.18 -4.08 -16.56
CA GLY A 66 -3.36 -4.94 -16.48
C GLY A 66 -4.62 -4.18 -16.05
N LYS A 67 -5.35 -4.70 -15.07
CA LYS A 67 -6.62 -4.12 -14.59
C LYS A 67 -6.46 -2.72 -13.98
N LEU A 68 -5.26 -2.39 -13.52
CA LEU A 68 -4.93 -1.09 -12.92
C LEU A 68 -4.02 -0.26 -13.84
N ALA A 69 -4.00 -0.56 -15.15
CA ALA A 69 -3.27 0.23 -16.14
C ALA A 69 -3.66 1.71 -16.06
N GLY A 70 -2.65 2.58 -16.16
CA GLY A 70 -2.83 4.03 -15.99
C GLY A 70 -2.84 4.50 -14.53
N LYS A 71 -2.62 3.60 -13.56
CA LYS A 71 -2.46 3.94 -12.14
C LYS A 71 -1.03 3.73 -11.66
N ALA A 72 -0.71 4.34 -10.54
CA ALA A 72 0.51 4.11 -9.81
C ALA A 72 0.22 3.91 -8.33
N ILE A 73 1.05 3.08 -7.70
CA ILE A 73 1.00 2.81 -6.28
C ILE A 73 2.25 3.26 -5.56
N THR A 74 2.09 3.66 -4.30
CA THR A 74 3.19 3.95 -3.38
C THR A 74 2.88 3.30 -2.04
N LEU A 75 3.71 2.35 -1.60
CA LEU A 75 3.54 1.69 -0.30
C LEU A 75 3.81 2.70 0.82
N ILE A 76 2.82 2.87 1.71
CA ILE A 76 2.91 3.74 2.88
C ILE A 76 3.56 2.97 4.01
N THR A 77 4.71 3.43 4.52
CA THR A 77 5.39 2.74 5.63
C THR A 77 5.88 3.66 6.74
N THR A 78 6.33 4.86 6.40
CA THR A 78 7.07 5.72 7.34
C THR A 78 6.71 7.19 7.20
N SER A 79 6.04 7.58 6.11
CA SER A 79 5.60 8.97 5.93
C SER A 79 4.72 9.46 7.10
N PRO A 80 5.13 10.49 7.87
CA PRO A 80 4.39 10.97 9.04
C PRO A 80 2.97 11.44 8.70
N HIS A 81 2.80 11.95 7.47
CA HIS A 81 1.53 12.42 6.94
C HIS A 81 0.47 11.30 6.88
N TYR A 82 0.91 10.04 6.77
CA TYR A 82 0.05 8.87 6.66
C TYR A 82 0.19 7.89 7.83
N HIS A 83 0.62 8.35 9.01
CA HIS A 83 0.88 7.47 10.17
C HIS A 83 -0.28 6.53 10.52
N ARG A 84 -1.54 6.97 10.34
CA ARG A 84 -2.75 6.15 10.60
C ARG A 84 -2.87 4.94 9.68
N TRP A 85 -2.18 4.94 8.54
CA TRP A 85 -2.22 3.90 7.52
C TRP A 85 -0.87 3.20 7.34
N HIS A 86 0.05 3.41 8.28
CA HIS A 86 1.26 2.61 8.38
C HIS A 86 0.90 1.12 8.56
N PRO A 87 1.82 0.21 8.20
CA PRO A 87 1.64 -1.22 8.38
C PRO A 87 1.24 -1.55 9.81
N ALA A 88 0.14 -2.26 9.95
CA ALA A 88 -0.44 -2.62 11.24
C ALA A 88 -0.70 -4.12 11.32
N ASP A 89 -0.74 -4.66 12.53
CA ASP A 89 -1.03 -6.08 12.76
C ASP A 89 -2.37 -6.46 12.12
N GLY A 90 -2.32 -7.46 11.24
CA GLY A 90 -3.47 -8.04 10.55
C GLY A 90 -3.96 -9.34 11.19
N GLY A 91 -3.40 -9.71 12.33
CA GLY A 91 -3.68 -10.94 13.07
C GLY A 91 -2.87 -12.14 12.58
N SER A 92 -3.21 -13.30 13.10
CA SER A 92 -2.56 -14.57 12.77
C SER A 92 -3.57 -15.66 12.46
N VAL A 93 -3.17 -16.63 11.63
CA VAL A 93 -3.97 -17.82 11.32
C VAL A 93 -3.16 -19.07 11.63
N ASP A 94 -3.73 -19.96 12.43
CA ASP A 94 -3.18 -21.28 12.68
C ASP A 94 -3.55 -22.23 11.55
N ASN A 95 -2.57 -22.97 11.05
CA ASN A 95 -2.68 -23.92 9.96
C ASN A 95 -2.03 -25.24 10.35
N VAL A 96 -2.35 -26.29 9.59
CA VAL A 96 -1.77 -27.63 9.74
C VAL A 96 -1.18 -28.02 8.40
N SER A 97 0.11 -28.37 8.37
CA SER A 97 0.76 -28.86 7.15
C SER A 97 0.26 -30.25 6.78
N ASP A 98 0.55 -30.70 5.56
CA ASP A 98 0.20 -32.05 5.09
C ASP A 98 0.83 -33.17 5.95
N SER A 99 1.93 -32.86 6.66
CA SER A 99 2.57 -33.73 7.64
C SER A 99 1.95 -33.70 9.05
N GLY A 100 0.85 -32.97 9.25
CA GLY A 100 0.18 -32.80 10.54
C GLY A 100 0.84 -31.78 11.49
N ARG A 101 1.86 -31.04 11.03
CA ARG A 101 2.56 -30.04 11.87
C ARG A 101 1.76 -28.74 11.90
N HIS A 102 1.42 -28.29 13.11
CA HIS A 102 0.81 -26.98 13.31
C HIS A 102 1.82 -25.86 13.03
N TYR A 103 1.39 -24.81 12.34
CA TYR A 103 2.17 -23.59 12.14
C TYR A 103 1.24 -22.37 12.12
N THR A 104 1.76 -21.22 12.53
CA THR A 104 1.01 -19.97 12.58
C THR A 104 1.56 -19.00 11.54
N THR A 105 0.68 -18.46 10.70
CA THR A 105 1.03 -17.42 9.73
C THR A 105 0.58 -16.07 10.28
N LYS A 106 1.52 -15.13 10.40
CA LYS A 106 1.23 -13.73 10.77
C LYS A 106 0.91 -12.91 9.53
N TYR A 107 -0.04 -11.99 9.66
CA TYR A 107 -0.46 -11.10 8.60
C TYR A 107 -0.29 -9.65 9.02
N VAL A 108 -0.09 -8.80 8.02
CA VAL A 108 0.02 -7.35 8.17
C VAL A 108 -0.97 -6.71 7.21
N VAL A 109 -1.67 -5.67 7.67
CA VAL A 109 -2.47 -4.81 6.81
C VAL A 109 -1.59 -3.65 6.36
N VAL A 110 -1.47 -3.48 5.05
CA VAL A 110 -0.71 -2.39 4.42
C VAL A 110 -1.62 -1.55 3.53
N HIS A 111 -1.20 -0.31 3.31
CA HIS A 111 -1.87 0.62 2.41
C HIS A 111 -0.92 1.11 1.34
N PHE A 112 -1.40 1.14 0.10
CA PHE A 112 -0.73 1.78 -1.01
C PHE A 112 -1.53 3.00 -1.44
N LEU A 113 -0.92 4.18 -1.51
CA LEU A 113 -1.55 5.31 -2.19
C LEU A 113 -1.82 4.93 -3.65
N LEU A 114 -2.98 5.28 -4.17
CA LEU A 114 -3.38 4.99 -5.54
C LEU A 114 -3.56 6.32 -6.29
N ASP A 115 -2.64 6.59 -7.20
CA ASP A 115 -2.63 7.83 -7.98
C ASP A 115 -2.90 7.52 -9.45
N ASP A 116 -3.75 8.32 -10.08
CA ASP A 116 -3.87 8.29 -11.54
C ASP A 116 -2.60 8.83 -12.20
N VAL A 117 -2.16 8.15 -13.24
CA VAL A 117 -1.04 8.56 -14.07
C VAL A 117 -1.64 9.17 -15.32
N ARG A 118 -1.66 10.51 -15.39
CA ARG A 118 -1.84 11.19 -16.67
C ARG A 118 -0.61 10.86 -17.50
N GLU A 119 -0.77 10.11 -18.59
CA GLU A 119 0.24 10.15 -19.64
C GLU A 119 0.28 11.60 -20.10
N THR A 120 1.36 12.31 -19.79
CA THR A 120 1.67 13.54 -20.51
C THR A 120 1.77 13.10 -21.96
N ALA A 121 0.75 13.42 -22.77
CA ALA A 121 0.88 13.33 -24.21
C ALA A 121 2.16 14.09 -24.53
N ALA A 122 3.15 13.37 -25.06
CA ALA A 122 4.34 14.01 -25.58
C ALA A 122 3.85 14.99 -26.65
N ALA A 123 3.98 16.28 -26.36
CA ALA A 123 3.78 17.34 -27.34
C ALA A 123 4.90 17.28 -28.39
#